data_AF-A0A938CDZ5-F1
#
_entry.id   AF-A0A938CDZ5-F1
#
_cell.length_a   1.000
_cell.length_b   1.000
_cell.length_c   1.000
_cell.angle_alpha   90.00
_cell.angle_beta   90.00
_cell.angle_gamma   90.00
#
_symmetry.space_group_name_H-M   'P 1'
#
loop_
_entity.id
_entity.type
_entity.pdbx_description
1 polymer ?
#
loop_
_entity_poly.entity_id
_entity_poly.type
_entity_poly.pdbx_seq_one_letter_code
_entity_poly.pdbx_strand_id
1 'polypeptide(L)'
;MGLADIAVAVPFRNAAWVRWMPDASRWPKTAAWIARVDATPPLAEINAIADRLARTAPPRQRALAGELGLALSETSLGGEEPRRGPMTA
;
A
#
# COMPACT_ATOMS: atom_id res chain seq x y z
N MET A 1 -14.34 -12.34 -5.21
CA MET A 1 -13.07 -12.09 -4.52
C MET A 1 -13.09 -12.85 -3.20
N GLY A 2 -12.07 -13.66 -2.94
CA GLY A 2 -11.89 -14.39 -1.68
C GLY A 2 -10.52 -14.13 -1.07
N LEU A 3 -10.19 -14.83 0.02
CA LEU A 3 -8.93 -14.68 0.75
C LEU A 3 -7.70 -14.89 -0.15
N ALA A 4 -7.74 -15.89 -1.03
CA ALA A 4 -6.66 -16.16 -1.96
C ALA A 4 -6.42 -15.01 -2.95
N ASP A 5 -7.48 -14.29 -3.35
CA ASP A 5 -7.32 -13.13 -4.23
C ASP A 5 -6.52 -12.02 -3.53
N ILE A 6 -6.86 -11.73 -2.28
CA ILE A 6 -6.20 -10.68 -1.48
C ILE A 6 -4.75 -11.07 -1.20
N ALA A 7 -4.52 -12.29 -0.72
CA ALA A 7 -3.20 -12.77 -0.33
C ALA A 7 -2.18 -12.71 -1.48
N VAL A 8 -2.64 -12.94 -2.73
CA VAL A 8 -1.78 -12.94 -3.91
C VAL A 8 -1.71 -11.56 -4.57
N ALA A 9 -2.78 -10.75 -4.57
CA ALA A 9 -2.79 -9.46 -5.25
C ALA A 9 -2.03 -8.36 -4.49
N VAL A 10 -2.05 -8.37 -3.15
CA VAL A 10 -1.41 -7.32 -2.31
C VAL A 10 0.08 -7.11 -2.62
N PRO A 11 0.92 -8.16 -2.81
CA PRO A 11 2.30 -7.98 -3.25
C PRO A 11 2.45 -7.22 -4.58
N PHE A 12 1.56 -7.44 -5.56
CA PHE A 12 1.57 -6.70 -6.83
C PHE A 12 1.25 -5.22 -6.62
N ARG A 13 0.34 -4.92 -5.69
CA ARG A 13 0.02 -3.54 -5.31
C ARG A 13 1.23 -2.83 -4.72
N ASN A 14 1.96 -3.47 -3.81
CA ASN A 14 3.18 -2.92 -3.23
C ASN A 14 4.26 -2.67 -4.30
N ALA A 15 4.39 -3.59 -5.27
CA ALA A 15 5.32 -3.44 -6.37
C ALA A 15 5.00 -2.23 -7.27
N ALA A 16 3.71 -1.85 -7.37
CA ALA A 16 3.32 -0.65 -8.10
C ALA A 16 3.87 0.65 -7.48
N TRP A 17 4.10 0.70 -6.16
CA TRP A 17 4.73 1.87 -5.52
C TRP A 17 6.21 2.05 -5.90
N VAL A 18 6.87 0.97 -6.32
CA VAL A 18 8.20 1.02 -6.95
C VAL A 18 8.12 0.99 -8.48
N ARG A 19 6.95 1.36 -9.03
CA ARG A 19 6.68 1.50 -10.46
C ARG A 19 6.81 0.19 -11.25
N TRP A 20 6.68 -0.94 -10.58
CA TRP A 20 6.68 -2.24 -11.25
C TRP A 20 5.25 -2.76 -11.40
N MET A 21 4.93 -3.27 -12.59
CA MET A 21 3.69 -3.96 -12.89
C MET A 21 3.97 -5.12 -13.84
N PRO A 22 3.14 -6.18 -13.84
CA PRO A 22 3.25 -7.25 -14.83
C PRO A 22 3.06 -6.69 -16.25
N ASP A 23 3.90 -7.12 -17.17
CA ASP A 23 3.72 -6.82 -18.60
C ASP A 23 2.42 -7.46 -19.10
N ALA A 24 1.44 -6.62 -19.42
CA ALA A 24 0.11 -7.07 -19.86
C ALA A 24 0.14 -7.77 -21.23
N SER A 25 1.15 -7.53 -22.07
CA SER A 25 1.30 -8.22 -23.36
C SER A 25 1.73 -9.67 -23.17
N ARG A 26 2.52 -9.95 -22.12
CA ARG A 26 3.00 -11.28 -21.75
C ARG A 26 2.04 -12.00 -20.80
N TRP A 27 1.39 -11.26 -19.90
CA TRP A 27 0.56 -11.80 -18.81
C TRP A 27 -0.84 -11.15 -18.75
N PRO A 28 -1.64 -11.21 -19.82
CA PRO A 28 -2.90 -10.47 -19.91
C PRO A 28 -3.92 -10.89 -18.85
N LYS A 29 -3.98 -12.19 -18.52
CA LYS A 29 -4.91 -12.72 -17.51
C LYS A 29 -4.55 -12.22 -16.10
N THR A 30 -3.26 -12.20 -15.77
CA THR A 30 -2.76 -11.74 -14.48
C THR A 30 -2.98 -10.25 -14.30
N ALA A 31 -2.63 -9.43 -15.31
CA ALA A 31 -2.84 -7.99 -15.27
C ALA A 31 -4.34 -7.64 -15.13
N ALA A 32 -5.21 -8.30 -15.89
CA ALA A 32 -6.65 -8.09 -15.79
C ALA A 32 -7.23 -8.55 -14.45
N TRP A 33 -6.72 -9.65 -13.88
CA TRP A 33 -7.14 -10.13 -12.57
C TRP A 33 -6.74 -9.16 -11.46
N ILE A 34 -5.49 -8.68 -11.44
CA ILE A 34 -5.03 -7.65 -10.48
C ILE A 34 -5.92 -6.42 -10.55
N ALA A 35 -6.18 -5.90 -11.77
CA ALA A 35 -7.03 -4.73 -11.96
C ALA A 35 -8.45 -4.92 -11.39
N ARG A 36 -9.04 -6.13 -11.53
CA ARG A 36 -10.35 -6.44 -10.94
C ARG A 36 -10.30 -6.52 -9.42
N VAL A 37 -9.25 -7.10 -8.85
CA VAL A 37 -9.09 -7.18 -7.39
C VAL A 37 -8.92 -5.78 -6.80
N ASP A 38 -8.03 -4.96 -7.38
CA ASP A 38 -7.79 -3.58 -6.95
C ASP A 38 -9.05 -2.69 -7.05
N ALA A 39 -9.90 -2.93 -8.05
CA ALA A 39 -11.16 -2.19 -8.22
C ALA A 39 -12.28 -2.65 -7.28
N THR A 40 -12.09 -3.71 -6.48
CA THR A 40 -13.12 -4.18 -5.55
C THR A 40 -13.29 -3.17 -4.41
N PRO A 41 -14.51 -2.72 -4.05
CA PRO A 41 -14.69 -1.50 -3.26
C PRO A 41 -13.88 -1.40 -1.96
N PRO A 42 -13.85 -2.43 -1.07
CA PRO A 42 -13.06 -2.36 0.16
C PRO A 42 -11.56 -2.21 -0.09
N LEU A 43 -11.03 -2.85 -1.15
CA LEU A 43 -9.61 -2.73 -1.52
C LEU A 43 -9.32 -1.40 -2.19
N ALA A 44 -10.21 -0.91 -3.05
CA ALA A 44 -10.06 0.38 -3.71
C ALA A 44 -9.96 1.53 -2.68
N GLU A 45 -10.80 1.50 -1.65
CA GLU A 45 -10.78 2.48 -0.55
C GLU A 45 -9.47 2.42 0.25
N ILE A 46 -9.04 1.22 0.65
CA ILE A 46 -7.76 1.01 1.36
C ILE A 46 -6.58 1.45 0.49
N ASN A 47 -6.60 1.11 -0.80
CA ASN A 47 -5.56 1.48 -1.75
C ASN A 47 -5.46 3.01 -1.91
N ALA A 48 -6.58 3.74 -1.92
CA ALA A 48 -6.58 5.19 -1.98
C ALA A 48 -5.95 5.84 -0.74
N ILE A 49 -6.23 5.30 0.44
CA ILE A 49 -5.59 5.70 1.70
C ILE A 49 -4.08 5.43 1.65
N ALA A 50 -3.71 4.21 1.30
CA ALA A 50 -2.30 3.78 1.24
C ALA A 50 -1.49 4.62 0.25
N ASP A 51 -2.08 4.96 -0.90
CA ASP A 51 -1.46 5.82 -1.91
C ASP A 51 -1.19 7.25 -1.41
N ARG A 52 -2.13 7.82 -0.64
CA ARG A 52 -1.94 9.14 -0.03
C ARG A 52 -0.83 9.10 1.02
N LEU A 53 -0.80 8.05 1.86
CA LEU A 53 0.23 7.86 2.88
C LEU A 53 1.62 7.65 2.26
N ALA A 54 1.73 6.79 1.25
CA ALA A 54 3.00 6.47 0.58
C ALA A 54 3.65 7.69 -0.09
N ARG A 55 2.85 8.66 -0.55
CA ARG A 55 3.33 9.93 -1.13
C ARG A 55 3.60 11.02 -0.10
N THR A 56 3.31 10.78 1.17
CA THR A 56 3.46 11.76 2.24
C THR A 56 4.73 11.47 3.03
N ALA A 57 5.52 12.52 3.29
CA ALA A 57 6.73 12.40 4.10
C ALA A 57 6.40 11.82 5.50
N PRO A 58 7.20 10.90 6.06
CA PRO A 58 6.87 10.20 7.30
C PRO A 58 6.39 11.10 8.46
N PRO A 59 7.00 12.27 8.74
CA PRO A 59 6.52 13.15 9.81
C PRO A 59 5.09 13.67 9.62
N ARG A 60 4.60 13.75 8.38
CA ARG A 60 3.26 14.25 8.03
C ARG A 60 2.21 13.14 7.92
N GLN A 61 2.61 11.87 7.89
CA GLN A 61 1.68 10.75 7.67
C GLN A 61 0.64 10.62 8.79
N ARG A 62 1.02 10.87 10.05
CA ARG A 62 0.08 10.79 11.20
C ARG A 62 -1.03 11.85 11.12
N ALA A 63 -0.67 13.09 10.80
CA ALA A 63 -1.65 14.16 10.61
C ALA A 63 -2.62 13.82 9.48
N LEU A 64 -2.09 13.39 8.32
CA LEU A 64 -2.88 12.93 7.18
C LEU A 64 -3.79 11.74 7.53
N ALA A 65 -3.32 10.78 8.31
CA ALA A 65 -4.14 9.66 8.77
C ALA A 65 -5.35 10.13 9.58
N GLY A 66 -5.18 11.15 10.44
CA GLY A 66 -6.27 11.81 11.15
C GLY A 66 -7.26 12.53 10.22
N GLU A 67 -6.76 13.27 9.23
CA GLU A 67 -7.60 13.93 8.20
C GLU A 67 -8.41 12.92 7.37
N LEU A 68 -7.87 11.72 7.18
CA LEU A 68 -8.52 10.59 6.50
C LEU A 68 -9.54 9.85 7.37
N GLY A 69 -9.71 10.24 8.64
CA GLY A 69 -10.63 9.61 9.57
C GLY A 69 -10.17 8.24 10.08
N LEU A 70 -8.87 7.92 9.96
CA LEU A 70 -8.33 6.67 10.49
C LEU A 70 -8.25 6.74 12.02
N ALA A 71 -8.54 5.61 12.67
CA ALA A 71 -8.31 5.46 14.10
C ALA A 71 -6.81 5.52 14.40
N LEU A 72 -6.37 6.59 15.07
CA LEU A 72 -4.98 6.77 15.47
C LEU A 72 -4.73 6.08 16.80
N SER A 73 -3.64 5.32 16.88
CA SER A 73 -3.11 4.87 18.16
C SER A 73 -2.65 6.06 19.01
N GLU A 74 -2.79 5.97 20.33
CA GLU A 74 -2.30 7.00 21.26
C GLU A 74 -0.79 7.21 21.12
N THR A 75 -0.04 6.12 20.98
CA THR A 75 1.42 6.12 20.84
C THR A 75 1.86 5.59 19.47
N SER A 76 3.05 6.01 19.01
CA SER A 76 3.66 5.56 17.75
C SER A 76 5.09 5.10 18.02
N LEU A 77 5.50 4.00 17.38
CA LEU A 77 6.90 3.54 17.36
C LEU A 77 7.73 4.16 16.22
N GLY A 78 7.08 4.93 15.34
CA GLY A 78 7.74 5.75 14.32
C GLY A 78 8.51 6.90 14.96
N GLY A 79 9.77 7.09 14.56
CA GLY A 79 10.60 8.22 15.01
C GLY A 79 10.64 9.34 13.97
N GLU A 80 11.11 10.51 14.40
CA GLU A 80 11.32 11.67 13.51
C GLU A 80 12.60 11.53 12.69
N GLU A 81 13.62 10.87 13.25
CA GLU A 81 14.91 10.66 12.61
C GLU A 81 15.04 9.23 12.05
N PRO A 82 15.58 9.06 10.83
CA PRO A 82 15.96 7.76 10.32
C PRO A 82 16.96 7.07 11.25
N ARG A 83 16.63 5.85 11.69
CA ARG A 83 17.53 5.02 12.50
C ARG A 83 18.17 3.93 11.64
N ARG A 84 19.43 3.60 11.93
CA ARG A 84 20.15 2.52 11.25
C ARG A 84 19.39 1.20 11.43
N GLY A 85 19.13 0.50 10.34
CA GLY A 85 18.48 -0.80 10.39
C GLY A 85 19.39 -1.86 11.04
N PRO A 86 18.84 -2.85 11.76
CA PRO A 86 19.61 -3.86 12.49
C PRO A 86 20.50 -4.73 11.59
N MET A 87 20.28 -4.73 10.27
CA MET A 87 21.05 -5.47 9.27
C MET A 87 22.07 -4.61 8.51
N THR A 88 22.25 -3.35 8.90
CA THR A 88 23.25 -2.47 8.30
C THR A 88 24.47 -2.54 9.20
N ALA A 89 25.44 -3.40 8.87
CA ALA A 89 26.77 -3.44 9.50
C ALA A 89 27.61 -2.27 9.00
#